data_AF-A0A8T4F274-F1
#
_entry.id   AF-A0A8T4F274-F1
#
_cell.length_a   1.000
_cell.length_b   1.000
_cell.length_c   1.000
_cell.angle_alpha   90.00
_cell.angle_beta   90.00
_cell.angle_gamma   90.00
#
_symmetry.space_group_name_H-M   'P 1'
#
loop_
_entity.id
_entity.type
_entity.pdbx_description
1 polymer ?
#
loop_
_entity_poly.entity_id
_entity_poly.type
_entity_poly.pdbx_seq_one_letter_code
_entity_poly.pdbx_strand_id
1 'polypeptide(L)'
;MAIDFSIMYAAHDAFRRDLRKLTEEWDQGRWEQFKRQLLIHHQAEDELVWPLMRGRVAGDAAGVALIDEMEAEHAQIDPLLEAADVTTLRALLDHHLQHEETMALPLIDKALDPAEWTAFSMALRDRQGGPPEWRAFFLWLLEDAPSQTKDNIRGVLPPEAHRLLD
;
A
#
# COMPACT_ATOMS: atom_id res chain seq x y z
N MET A 1 6.77 -11.00 -17.90
CA MET A 1 7.36 -9.81 -17.25
C MET A 1 6.98 -9.89 -15.79
N ALA A 2 7.87 -9.53 -14.87
CA ALA A 2 7.54 -9.48 -13.44
C ALA A 2 6.58 -8.32 -13.18
N ILE A 3 5.84 -8.39 -12.07
CA ILE A 3 5.02 -7.29 -11.59
C ILE A 3 5.92 -6.14 -11.09
N ASP A 4 5.53 -4.91 -11.39
CA ASP A 4 6.20 -3.72 -10.85
C ASP A 4 5.47 -3.25 -9.57
N PHE A 5 6.14 -3.41 -8.43
CA PHE A 5 5.65 -3.02 -7.11
C PHE A 5 6.14 -1.63 -6.67
N SER A 6 6.72 -0.81 -7.56
CA SER A 6 7.33 0.48 -7.18
C SER A 6 6.38 1.41 -6.43
N ILE A 7 5.11 1.49 -6.84
CA ILE A 7 4.09 2.29 -6.14
C ILE A 7 3.77 1.69 -4.77
N MET A 8 3.73 0.36 -4.66
CA MET A 8 3.45 -0.34 -3.40
C MET A 8 4.54 -0.06 -2.35
N TYR A 9 5.80 -0.31 -2.71
CA TYR A 9 6.94 -0.01 -1.84
C TYR A 9 7.01 1.48 -1.44
N ALA A 10 6.73 2.39 -2.38
CA ALA A 10 6.70 3.82 -2.07
C ALA A 10 5.57 4.17 -1.09
N ALA A 11 4.41 3.51 -1.16
CA ALA A 11 3.31 3.71 -0.23
C ALA A 11 3.68 3.19 1.18
N HIS A 12 4.32 2.02 1.26
CA HIS A 12 4.81 1.45 2.51
C HIS A 12 5.84 2.36 3.20
N ASP A 13 6.79 2.90 2.43
CA ASP A 13 7.74 3.88 2.92
C ASP A 13 7.07 5.16 3.41
N ALA A 14 6.02 5.62 2.70
CA ALA A 14 5.24 6.79 3.11
C ALA A 14 4.47 6.54 4.42
N PHE A 15 3.90 5.35 4.62
CA PHE A 15 3.28 4.96 5.91
C PHE A 15 4.30 4.97 7.05
N ARG A 16 5.46 4.33 6.85
CA ARG A 16 6.55 4.32 7.84
C ARG A 16 7.06 5.73 8.15
N ARG A 17 7.19 6.59 7.13
CA ARG A 17 7.57 8.01 7.29
C ARG A 17 6.56 8.75 8.15
N ASP A 18 5.28 8.62 7.82
CA ASP A 18 4.23 9.39 8.49
C ASP A 18 4.09 8.98 9.96
N LEU A 19 4.09 7.68 10.26
CA LEU A 19 4.04 7.21 11.64
C LEU A 19 5.26 7.64 12.45
N ARG A 20 6.46 7.63 11.87
CA ARG A 20 7.65 8.20 12.54
C ARG A 20 7.43 9.66 12.91
N LYS A 21 7.02 10.50 11.94
CA LYS A 21 6.76 11.94 12.18
C LYS A 21 5.65 12.15 13.22
N LEU A 22 4.55 11.41 13.12
CA LEU A 22 3.42 11.48 14.07
C LEU A 22 3.80 11.06 15.49
N THR A 23 4.73 10.11 15.65
CA THR A 23 5.26 9.74 16.98
C THR A 23 6.20 10.79 17.58
N GLU A 24 6.80 11.64 16.75
CA GLU A 24 7.68 12.74 17.19
C GLU A 24 6.87 14.00 17.51
N GLU A 25 5.94 14.36 16.62
CA GLU A 25 5.07 15.52 16.76
C GLU A 25 3.71 15.24 16.10
N TRP A 26 2.63 15.38 16.87
CA TRP A 26 1.27 15.17 16.34
C TRP A 26 0.90 16.27 15.35
N ASP A 27 0.49 15.85 14.15
CA ASP A 27 -0.08 16.71 13.12
C ASP A 27 -1.38 16.12 12.60
N GLN A 28 -2.49 16.85 12.78
CA GLN A 28 -3.81 16.35 12.40
C GLN A 28 -3.91 16.12 10.89
N GLY A 29 -3.33 17.00 10.07
CA GLY A 29 -3.38 16.89 8.62
C GLY A 29 -2.71 15.61 8.12
N ARG A 30 -1.52 15.31 8.64
CA ARG A 30 -0.78 14.08 8.37
C ARG A 30 -1.53 12.86 8.86
N TRP A 31 -2.14 12.91 10.05
CA TRP A 31 -2.95 11.80 10.55
C TRP A 31 -4.11 11.47 9.62
N GLU A 32 -4.89 12.47 9.19
CA GLU A 32 -6.02 12.25 8.27
C GLU A 32 -5.57 11.71 6.91
N GLN A 33 -4.46 12.25 6.38
CA GLN A 33 -3.88 11.74 5.13
C GLN A 33 -3.41 10.30 5.29
N PHE A 34 -2.63 9.99 6.32
CA PHE A 34 -2.16 8.64 6.64
C PHE A 34 -3.33 7.66 6.77
N LYS A 35 -4.32 7.99 7.61
CA LYS A 35 -5.52 7.16 7.84
C LYS A 35 -6.27 6.90 6.55
N ARG A 36 -6.49 7.93 5.73
CA ARG A 36 -7.17 7.80 4.44
C ARG A 36 -6.42 6.85 3.50
N GLN A 37 -5.11 6.99 3.39
CA GLN A 37 -4.31 6.16 2.49
C GLN A 37 -4.24 4.70 2.96
N LEU A 38 -4.08 4.47 4.27
CA LEU A 38 -4.01 3.12 4.82
C LEU A 38 -5.32 2.37 4.62
N LEU A 39 -6.45 3.04 4.87
CA LEU A 39 -7.77 2.45 4.64
C LEU A 39 -7.98 2.09 3.17
N ILE A 40 -7.59 2.95 2.22
CA ILE A 40 -7.72 2.64 0.78
C ILE A 40 -6.86 1.44 0.39
N HIS A 41 -5.65 1.34 0.93
CA HIS A 41 -4.71 0.25 0.69
C HIS A 41 -5.24 -1.09 1.22
N HIS A 42 -5.50 -1.20 2.53
CA HIS A 42 -6.00 -2.45 3.14
C HIS A 42 -7.34 -2.88 2.54
N GLN A 43 -8.30 -1.96 2.38
CA GLN A 43 -9.60 -2.31 1.77
C GLN A 43 -9.44 -2.80 0.34
N ALA A 44 -8.50 -2.22 -0.43
CA ALA A 44 -8.29 -2.67 -1.79
C ALA A 44 -7.69 -4.08 -1.84
N GLU A 45 -6.78 -4.41 -0.94
CA GLU A 45 -6.23 -5.76 -0.80
C GLU A 45 -7.27 -6.77 -0.35
N ASP A 46 -8.01 -6.47 0.71
CA ASP A 46 -9.06 -7.34 1.25
C ASP A 46 -10.18 -7.61 0.25
N GLU A 47 -10.59 -6.59 -0.51
CA GLU A 47 -11.71 -6.72 -1.44
C GLU A 47 -11.30 -7.30 -2.80
N LEU A 48 -10.04 -7.13 -3.23
CA LEU A 48 -9.60 -7.47 -4.58
C LEU A 48 -8.43 -8.45 -4.65
N VAL A 49 -7.38 -8.25 -3.86
CA VAL A 49 -6.13 -9.03 -3.96
C VAL A 49 -6.29 -10.36 -3.25
N TRP A 50 -6.65 -10.38 -1.97
CA TRP A 50 -6.75 -11.60 -1.17
C TRP A 50 -7.80 -12.59 -1.70
N PRO A 51 -8.99 -12.17 -2.17
CA PRO A 51 -9.94 -13.09 -2.79
C PRO A 51 -9.42 -13.71 -4.09
N LEU A 52 -8.75 -12.91 -4.93
CA LEU A 52 -8.13 -13.40 -6.16
C LEU A 52 -7.01 -14.40 -5.85
N MET A 53 -6.12 -14.04 -4.91
CA MET A 53 -5.00 -14.86 -4.48
C MET A 53 -5.46 -16.19 -3.90
N ARG A 54 -6.50 -16.21 -3.04
CA ARG A 54 -7.09 -17.44 -2.49
C ARG A 54 -7.50 -18.42 -3.59
N GLY A 55 -8.05 -17.92 -4.69
CA GLY A 55 -8.38 -18.74 -5.86
C GLY A 55 -7.14 -19.33 -6.54
N ARG A 56 -6.04 -18.59 -6.60
CA ARG A 56 -4.79 -19.02 -7.26
C ARG A 56 -3.97 -19.99 -6.44
N VAL A 57 -3.99 -19.86 -5.12
CA VAL A 57 -3.22 -20.68 -4.20
C VAL A 57 -4.07 -21.74 -3.49
N ALA A 58 -5.29 -22.02 -3.97
CA ALA A 58 -6.21 -22.97 -3.32
C ALA A 58 -5.62 -24.38 -3.11
N GLY A 59 -4.64 -24.79 -3.91
CA GLY A 59 -3.90 -26.06 -3.75
C GLY A 59 -2.63 -25.97 -2.91
N ASP A 60 -2.26 -24.78 -2.43
CA ASP A 60 -1.07 -24.49 -1.64
C ASP A 60 -1.49 -24.04 -0.24
N ALA A 61 -1.47 -24.96 0.71
CA ALA A 61 -1.89 -24.70 2.09
C ALA A 61 -1.07 -23.59 2.77
N ALA A 62 0.21 -23.44 2.43
CA ALA A 62 1.04 -22.37 2.98
C ALA A 62 0.65 -21.01 2.39
N GLY A 63 0.35 -20.97 1.08
CA GLY A 63 -0.16 -19.77 0.42
C GLY A 63 -1.52 -19.32 0.99
N VAL A 64 -2.43 -20.26 1.25
CA VAL A 64 -3.72 -19.95 1.89
C VAL A 64 -3.52 -19.40 3.30
N ALA A 65 -2.67 -20.04 4.12
CA ALA A 65 -2.38 -19.59 5.47
C ALA A 65 -1.77 -18.17 5.49
N LEU A 66 -0.87 -17.86 4.55
CA LEU A 66 -0.30 -16.52 4.42
C LEU A 66 -1.38 -15.45 4.15
N ILE A 67 -2.37 -15.76 3.29
CA ILE A 67 -3.46 -14.81 3.03
C ILE A 67 -4.35 -14.63 4.27
N ASP A 68 -4.62 -15.70 5.01
CA ASP A 68 -5.36 -15.62 6.28
C ASP A 68 -4.61 -14.77 7.32
N GLU A 69 -3.27 -14.83 7.33
CA GLU A 69 -2.42 -13.99 8.18
C GLU A 69 -2.50 -12.51 7.79
N MET A 70 -2.43 -12.17 6.50
CA MET A 70 -2.59 -10.78 6.02
C MET A 70 -3.93 -10.16 6.44
N GLU A 71 -5.04 -10.87 6.21
CA GLU A 71 -6.37 -10.40 6.62
C GLU A 71 -6.49 -10.27 8.16
N ALA A 72 -5.87 -11.19 8.91
CA ALA A 72 -5.86 -11.12 10.37
C ALA A 72 -5.04 -9.93 10.89
N GLU A 73 -3.93 -9.59 10.24
CA GLU A 73 -3.12 -8.41 10.57
C GLU A 73 -3.91 -7.12 10.29
N HIS A 74 -4.60 -7.00 9.15
CA HIS A 74 -5.51 -5.88 8.86
C HIS A 74 -6.58 -5.71 9.95
N ALA A 75 -7.22 -6.81 10.35
CA ALA A 75 -8.25 -6.81 11.39
C ALA A 75 -7.74 -6.35 12.77
N GLN A 76 -6.44 -6.45 13.03
CA GLN A 76 -5.80 -5.90 14.23
C GLN A 76 -5.41 -4.43 14.08
N ILE A 77 -4.97 -4.04 12.88
CA ILE A 77 -4.45 -2.69 12.58
C ILE A 77 -5.58 -1.68 12.43
N ASP A 78 -6.59 -1.98 11.62
CA ASP A 78 -7.63 -1.02 11.23
C ASP A 78 -8.39 -0.40 12.42
N PRO A 79 -8.75 -1.14 13.49
CA PRO A 79 -9.40 -0.54 14.66
C PRO A 79 -8.53 0.50 15.38
N LEU A 80 -7.20 0.45 15.27
CA LEU A 80 -6.30 1.42 15.90
C LEU A 80 -6.37 2.80 15.23
N LEU A 81 -6.88 2.88 14.00
CA LEU A 81 -7.11 4.13 13.28
C LEU A 81 -8.26 4.96 13.89
N GLU A 82 -9.15 4.34 14.66
CA GLU A 82 -10.17 5.07 15.42
C GLU A 82 -9.63 5.56 16.77
N ALA A 83 -8.72 4.80 17.38
CA ALA A 83 -8.09 5.15 18.65
C ALA A 83 -6.98 6.20 18.51
N ALA A 84 -6.43 6.39 17.31
CA ALA A 84 -5.26 7.23 17.04
C ALA A 84 -4.02 6.89 17.90
N ASP A 85 -3.87 5.61 18.26
CA ASP A 85 -2.71 5.11 19.01
C ASP A 85 -1.52 4.89 18.06
N VAL A 86 -0.83 5.99 17.72
CA VAL A 86 0.27 5.99 16.75
C VAL A 86 1.49 5.19 17.20
N THR A 87 1.69 4.98 18.50
CA THR A 87 2.84 4.20 18.99
C THR A 87 2.62 2.72 18.78
N THR A 88 1.45 2.21 19.18
CA THR A 88 1.09 0.80 18.94
C THR A 88 0.96 0.53 17.44
N LEU A 89 0.30 1.43 16.72
CA LEU A 89 0.11 1.33 15.27
C LEU A 89 1.43 1.28 14.52
N ARG A 90 2.43 2.07 14.94
CA ARG A 90 3.76 2.05 14.32
C ARG A 90 4.43 0.68 14.37
N ALA A 91 4.38 0.00 15.52
CA ALA A 91 5.01 -1.30 15.67
C ALA A 91 4.28 -2.39 14.85
N LEU A 92 2.94 -2.39 14.90
CA LEU A 92 2.14 -3.39 14.19
C LEU A 92 2.19 -3.20 12.68
N LEU A 93 2.05 -1.95 12.21
CA LEU A 93 2.10 -1.69 10.77
C LEU A 93 3.49 -1.97 10.20
N ASP A 94 4.58 -1.64 10.90
CA ASP A 94 5.92 -1.97 10.41
C ASP A 94 6.14 -3.49 10.25
N HIS A 95 5.64 -4.28 11.21
CA HIS A 95 5.64 -5.74 11.10
C HIS A 95 4.82 -6.21 9.89
N HIS A 96 3.59 -5.73 9.75
CA HIS A 96 2.69 -6.09 8.66
C HIS A 96 3.31 -5.77 7.29
N LEU A 97 3.77 -4.54 7.08
CA LEU A 97 4.39 -4.13 5.82
C LEU A 97 5.65 -4.95 5.52
N GLN A 98 6.46 -5.28 6.53
CA GLN A 98 7.62 -6.16 6.34
C GLN A 98 7.21 -7.58 5.94
N HIS A 99 6.15 -8.10 6.54
CA HIS A 99 5.60 -9.42 6.23
C HIS A 99 5.05 -9.46 4.80
N GLU A 100 4.28 -8.45 4.41
CA GLU A 100 3.74 -8.32 3.07
C GLU A 100 4.87 -8.23 2.01
N GLU A 101 5.85 -7.35 2.22
CA GLU A 101 6.98 -7.15 1.31
C GLU A 101 7.84 -8.40 1.10
N THR A 102 8.03 -9.21 2.16
CA THR A 102 8.92 -10.37 2.11
C THR A 102 8.24 -11.67 1.73
N MET A 103 6.93 -11.78 1.94
CA MET A 103 6.18 -13.02 1.76
C MET A 103 5.03 -12.87 0.77
N ALA A 104 4.15 -11.87 0.98
CA ALA A 104 2.94 -11.72 0.18
C ALA A 104 3.22 -11.18 -1.23
N LEU A 105 4.01 -10.11 -1.39
CA LEU A 105 4.36 -9.58 -2.71
C LEU A 105 5.09 -10.61 -3.60
N PRO A 106 6.06 -11.39 -3.09
CA PRO A 106 6.65 -12.50 -3.86
C PRO A 106 5.64 -13.60 -4.21
N LEU A 107 4.69 -13.91 -3.33
CA LEU A 107 3.63 -14.87 -3.65
C LEU A 107 2.71 -14.33 -4.75
N ILE A 108 2.37 -13.03 -4.71
CA ILE A 108 1.62 -12.33 -5.75
C ILE A 108 2.35 -12.40 -7.10
N ASP A 109 3.64 -12.07 -7.16
CA ASP A 109 4.44 -12.12 -8.39
C ASP A 109 4.49 -13.53 -9.01
N LYS A 110 4.45 -14.56 -8.17
CA LYS A 110 4.43 -15.95 -8.61
C LYS A 110 3.05 -16.39 -9.12
N ALA A 111 1.98 -15.87 -8.54
CA ALA A 111 0.61 -16.37 -8.74
C ALA A 111 -0.20 -15.56 -9.75
N LEU A 112 0.08 -14.27 -9.89
CA LEU A 112 -0.63 -13.35 -10.78
C LEU A 112 0.22 -12.97 -11.99
N ASP A 113 -0.45 -12.59 -13.07
CA ASP A 113 0.21 -11.95 -14.20
C ASP A 113 0.19 -10.40 -14.08
N PRO A 114 1.04 -9.68 -14.85
CA PRO A 114 1.08 -8.22 -14.81
C PRO A 114 -0.23 -7.51 -15.22
N ALA A 115 -1.08 -8.14 -16.03
CA ALA A 115 -2.35 -7.54 -16.45
C ALA A 115 -3.37 -7.58 -15.29
N GLU A 116 -3.37 -8.66 -14.51
CA GLU A 116 -4.16 -8.78 -13.28
C GLU A 116 -3.73 -7.72 -12.26
N TRP A 117 -2.43 -7.53 -12.06
CA TRP A 117 -1.92 -6.47 -11.19
C TRP A 117 -2.24 -5.05 -11.71
N THR A 118 -2.22 -4.87 -13.03
CA THR A 118 -2.63 -3.60 -13.65
C THR A 118 -4.10 -3.30 -13.36
N ALA A 119 -4.98 -4.31 -13.42
CA ALA A 119 -6.39 -4.14 -13.08
C ALA A 119 -6.59 -3.74 -11.61
N PHE A 120 -5.84 -4.34 -10.68
CA PHE A 120 -5.81 -3.93 -9.29
C PHE A 120 -5.35 -2.47 -9.12
N SER A 121 -4.24 -2.10 -9.77
CA SER A 121 -3.69 -0.74 -9.73
C SER A 121 -4.69 0.31 -10.26
N MET A 122 -5.44 -0.04 -11.31
CA MET A 122 -6.52 0.81 -11.83
C MET A 122 -7.67 0.96 -10.83
N ALA A 123 -8.08 -0.12 -10.17
CA ALA A 123 -9.11 -0.06 -9.14
C ALA A 123 -8.67 0.79 -7.93
N LEU A 124 -7.40 0.72 -7.51
CA LEU A 124 -6.85 1.59 -6.47
C LEU A 124 -6.90 3.07 -6.88
N ARG A 125 -6.48 3.38 -8.12
CA ARG A 125 -6.57 4.74 -8.68
C ARG A 125 -8.00 5.26 -8.66
N ASP A 126 -8.97 4.43 -9.00
CA ASP A 126 -10.38 4.82 -9.03
C ASP A 126 -10.92 5.06 -7.61
N ARG A 127 -10.53 4.23 -6.62
CA ARG A 127 -10.80 4.48 -5.18
C ARG A 127 -10.14 5.77 -4.67
N GLN A 128 -8.96 6.11 -5.21
CA GLN A 128 -8.25 7.32 -4.84
C GLN A 128 -9.01 8.59 -5.24
N GLY A 129 -9.81 8.56 -6.33
CA GLY A 129 -10.66 9.67 -6.76
C GLY A 129 -10.32 10.19 -8.16
N GLY A 130 -10.25 11.51 -8.31
CA GLY A 130 -9.95 12.19 -9.57
C GLY A 130 -8.58 12.85 -9.62
N PRO A 131 -8.30 13.66 -10.65
CA PRO A 131 -7.00 14.31 -10.82
C PRO A 131 -6.49 15.12 -9.61
N PRO A 132 -7.32 15.88 -8.88
CA PRO A 132 -6.88 16.55 -7.65
C PRO A 132 -6.42 15.56 -6.57
N GLU A 133 -7.15 14.48 -6.36
CA GLU A 133 -6.84 13.46 -5.36
C GLU A 133 -5.63 12.60 -5.76
N TRP A 134 -5.42 12.35 -7.05
CA TRP A 134 -4.21 11.69 -7.54
C TRP A 134 -2.98 12.56 -7.33
N ARG A 135 -3.09 13.88 -7.59
CA ARG A 135 -1.99 14.81 -7.30
C ARG A 135 -1.67 14.82 -5.81
N ALA A 136 -2.69 14.90 -4.96
CA ALA A 136 -2.50 14.84 -3.50
C ALA A 136 -1.84 13.53 -3.06
N PHE A 137 -2.25 12.40 -3.65
CA PHE A 137 -1.62 11.09 -3.42
C PHE A 137 -0.13 11.11 -3.77
N PHE A 138 0.26 11.57 -4.96
CA PHE A 138 1.67 11.56 -5.37
C PHE A 138 2.52 12.54 -4.56
N LEU A 139 1.99 13.69 -4.16
CA LEU A 139 2.69 14.63 -3.26
C LEU A 139 2.94 14.00 -1.89
N TRP A 140 1.96 13.28 -1.35
CA TRP A 140 2.12 12.50 -0.11
C TRP A 140 3.11 11.34 -0.28
N LEU A 141 3.00 10.59 -1.37
CA LEU A 141 3.84 9.42 -1.66
C LEU A 141 5.32 9.82 -1.74
N LEU A 142 5.61 10.96 -2.40
CA LEU A 142 6.97 11.39 -2.71
C LEU A 142 7.59 12.37 -1.70
N GLU A 143 6.85 12.75 -0.64
CA GLU A 143 7.39 13.58 0.45
C GLU A 143 8.62 12.90 1.06
N ASP A 144 9.76 13.60 1.05
CA ASP A 144 11.07 13.11 1.51
C ASP A 144 11.58 11.81 0.85
N ALA A 145 10.93 11.34 -0.23
CA ALA A 145 11.34 10.13 -0.92
C ALA A 145 12.73 10.30 -1.58
N PRO A 146 13.60 9.28 -1.55
CA PRO A 146 14.87 9.30 -2.28
C PRO A 146 14.67 9.55 -3.77
N SER A 147 15.66 10.16 -4.44
CA SER A 147 15.60 10.40 -5.89
C SER A 147 15.33 9.12 -6.68
N GLN A 148 15.90 7.99 -6.25
CA GLN A 148 15.67 6.69 -6.87
C GLN A 148 14.18 6.30 -6.84
N THR A 149 13.49 6.49 -5.71
CA THR A 149 12.05 6.22 -5.60
C THR A 149 11.26 7.15 -6.53
N LYS A 150 11.62 8.43 -6.61
CA LYS A 150 10.98 9.39 -7.53
C LYS A 150 11.17 8.99 -9.00
N ASP A 151 12.36 8.53 -9.37
CA ASP A 151 12.68 8.06 -10.71
C ASP A 151 11.92 6.77 -11.06
N ASN A 152 11.82 5.82 -10.12
CA ASN A 152 11.03 4.60 -10.28
C ASN A 152 9.54 4.93 -10.49
N ILE A 153 8.97 5.80 -9.66
CA ILE A 153 7.58 6.25 -9.78
C ILE A 153 7.33 6.98 -11.11
N ARG A 154 8.28 7.80 -11.58
CA ARG A 154 8.19 8.42 -12.90
C ARG A 154 8.25 7.39 -14.03
N GLY A 155 9.02 6.33 -13.87
CA GLY A 155 9.18 5.24 -14.85
C GLY A 155 7.93 4.38 -15.05
N VAL A 156 7.14 4.16 -13.99
CA VAL A 156 5.89 3.37 -14.07
C VAL A 156 4.70 4.17 -14.59
N LEU A 157 4.76 5.50 -14.51
CA LEU A 157 3.69 6.38 -14.96
C LEU A 157 3.79 6.68 -16.46
N PRO A 158 2.65 6.73 -17.17
CA PRO A 158 2.65 7.19 -18.55
C PRO A 158 3.07 8.68 -18.62
N PRO A 159 3.69 9.14 -19.72
CA PRO A 159 4.25 10.49 -19.82
C PRO A 159 3.27 11.62 -19.47
N GLU A 160 2.00 11.48 -19.84
CA GLU A 160 0.94 12.46 -19.54
C GLU A 160 0.62 12.59 -18.03
N ALA A 161 0.96 11.58 -17.24
CA ALA A 161 0.75 11.57 -15.79
C ALA A 161 1.93 12.18 -15.02
N HIS A 162 3.07 12.46 -15.66
CA HIS A 162 4.25 13.03 -14.99
C HIS A 162 3.99 14.37 -14.32
N ARG A 163 3.03 15.15 -14.83
CA ARG A 163 2.58 16.42 -14.22
C ARG A 163 1.96 16.29 -12.83
N LEU A 164 1.64 15.07 -12.40
CA LEU A 164 1.14 14.79 -11.04
C LEU A 164 2.27 14.78 -10.00
N LEU A 165 3.53 14.70 -10.43
CA LEU A 165 4.71 14.60 -9.57
C LEU A 165 5.33 15.97 -9.22
N ASP A 166 4.94 17.03 -9.94
CA ASP A 166 5.48 18.40 -9.85
C ASP A 166 4.50 19.37 -9.18
#